data_AF-A0A1N7MXE2-F1
#
_entry.id   AF-A0A1N7MXE2-F1
#
_cell.length_a   1.000
_cell.length_b   1.000
_cell.length_c   1.000
_cell.angle_alpha   90.00
_cell.angle_beta   90.00
_cell.angle_gamma   90.00
#
_symmetry.space_group_name_H-M   'P 1'
#
loop_
_entity.id
_entity.type
_entity.pdbx_description
1 polymer ?
#
loop_
_entity_poly.entity_id
_entity_poly.type
_entity_poly.pdbx_seq_one_letter_code
_entity_poly.pdbx_strand_id
1 'polypeptide(L)'
;MTYACNTPLVLMIALFATASPAHACAPPARPFLPSSKEDMHLYADLIRGDFETYITEVQDYFRCMDEERSRTFVEAKEASEDYGRFQDALE
;
A
#
# COMPACT_ATOMS: atom_id res chain seq x y z
N MET A 1 27.90 -2.12 -34.30
CA MET A 1 26.54 -2.64 -34.58
C MET A 1 26.19 -3.57 -33.42
N THR A 2 25.84 -3.00 -32.26
CA THR A 2 25.82 -3.73 -30.97
C THR A 2 24.52 -3.51 -30.20
N TYR A 3 23.44 -3.13 -30.90
CA TYR A 3 22.19 -2.71 -30.27
C TYR A 3 21.14 -3.83 -30.14
N ALA A 4 21.41 -5.03 -30.64
CA ALA A 4 20.40 -6.11 -30.74
C ALA A 4 20.41 -7.13 -29.59
N CYS A 5 21.42 -7.12 -28.70
CA CYS A 5 21.55 -8.13 -27.64
C CYS A 5 20.85 -7.75 -26.32
N ASN A 6 20.55 -6.46 -26.13
CA ASN A 6 20.02 -5.94 -24.85
C ASN A 6 18.50 -5.71 -24.84
N THR A 7 17.86 -5.80 -26.00
CA THR A 7 16.41 -5.62 -26.18
C THR A 7 15.54 -6.59 -25.37
N PRO A 8 15.84 -7.91 -25.28
CA PRO A 8 15.01 -8.81 -24.48
C PRO A 8 15.19 -8.59 -22.98
N LEU A 9 16.39 -8.17 -22.54
CA LEU A 9 16.68 -7.88 -21.13
C LEU A 9 15.95 -6.62 -20.66
N VAL A 10 15.94 -5.56 -21.48
CA VAL A 10 15.20 -4.32 -21.17
C VAL A 10 13.69 -4.56 -21.14
N LEU A 11 13.16 -5.40 -22.04
CA LEU A 11 11.75 -5.77 -22.04
C LEU A 11 11.36 -6.57 -20.79
N MET A 12 12.20 -7.53 -20.36
CA MET A 12 12.00 -8.29 -19.11
C MET A 12 12.02 -7.39 -17.87
N ILE A 13 12.95 -6.44 -17.76
CA ILE A 13 13.02 -5.51 -16.61
C ILE A 13 11.79 -4.59 -16.56
N ALA A 14 11.27 -4.15 -17.71
CA ALA A 14 10.07 -3.33 -17.79
C ALA A 14 8.80 -4.08 -17.34
N LEU A 15 8.73 -5.39 -17.56
CA LEU A 15 7.60 -6.25 -17.14
C LEU A 15 7.53 -6.47 -15.62
N PHE A 16 8.66 -6.42 -14.89
CA PHE A 16 8.66 -6.50 -13.42
C PHE A 16 8.37 -5.16 -12.73
N ALA A 17 8.66 -4.04 -13.40
CA ALA A 17 8.44 -2.70 -12.84
C ALA A 17 6.96 -2.31 -12.72
N THR A 18 6.06 -2.95 -13.49
CA THR A 18 4.62 -2.70 -13.44
C THR A 18 3.89 -3.48 -12.35
N ALA A 19 4.58 -4.41 -11.68
CA ALA A 19 4.14 -5.00 -10.42
C ALA A 19 4.64 -4.18 -9.21
N SER A 20 4.68 -2.85 -9.33
CA SER A 20 4.43 -2.07 -8.12
C SER A 20 2.98 -2.34 -7.75
N PRO A 21 2.66 -2.84 -6.55
CA PRO A 21 1.29 -2.75 -6.09
C PRO A 21 1.01 -1.25 -6.05
N ALA A 22 0.37 -0.71 -7.09
CA ALA A 22 -0.06 0.68 -7.19
C ALA A 22 -1.14 1.01 -6.12
N HIS A 23 -1.25 0.17 -5.09
CA HIS A 23 -2.24 0.08 -4.04
C HIS A 23 -1.71 -0.59 -2.76
N ALA A 24 -0.40 -0.70 -2.54
CA ALA A 24 0.07 -1.02 -1.19
C ALA A 24 -0.51 0.05 -0.26
N CYS A 25 -1.40 -0.34 0.65
CA CYS A 25 -2.12 0.58 1.53
C CYS A 25 -1.09 1.46 2.24
N ALA A 26 -0.96 2.70 1.75
CA ALA A 26 0.08 3.61 2.19
C ALA A 26 -0.51 4.51 3.26
N PRO A 27 0.09 4.59 4.45
CA PRO A 27 -0.42 5.48 5.47
C PRO A 27 -0.24 6.94 5.01
N PRO A 28 -1.26 7.80 5.18
CA PRO A 28 -1.15 9.21 4.82
C PRO A 28 -0.16 9.93 5.74
N ALA A 29 0.48 10.97 5.21
CA ALA A 29 1.42 11.78 5.98
C ALA A 29 0.68 12.63 7.01
N ARG A 30 1.22 12.71 8.23
CA ARG A 30 0.63 13.53 9.28
C ARG A 30 0.69 15.01 8.87
N PRO A 31 -0.41 15.77 8.97
CA PRO A 31 -0.41 17.20 8.69
C PRO A 31 0.45 17.96 9.71
N PHE A 32 1.03 19.07 9.28
CA PHE A 32 1.86 19.91 10.14
C PHE A 32 1.00 20.78 11.05
N LEU A 33 1.42 20.93 12.30
CA LEU A 33 0.84 21.88 13.24
C LEU A 33 1.95 22.82 13.75
N PRO A 34 1.88 24.13 13.47
CA PRO A 34 2.84 25.09 14.00
C PRO A 34 2.88 25.11 15.53
N SER A 35 3.97 25.60 16.12
CA SER A 35 4.07 25.79 17.58
C SER A 35 3.59 27.18 18.04
N SER A 36 3.68 28.21 17.18
CA SER A 36 3.17 29.55 17.46
C SER A 36 1.66 29.60 17.32
N LYS A 37 0.99 30.26 18.28
CA LYS A 37 -0.45 30.50 18.21
C LYS A 37 -0.80 31.53 17.15
N GLU A 38 0.06 32.50 16.93
CA GLU A 38 -0.08 33.51 15.88
C GLU A 38 -0.11 32.83 14.50
N ASP A 39 0.80 31.89 14.25
CA ASP A 39 0.81 31.10 13.00
C ASP A 39 -0.43 30.20 12.88
N MET A 40 -0.89 29.60 13.98
CA MET A 40 -2.13 28.82 13.98
C MET A 40 -3.34 29.68 13.57
N HIS A 41 -3.43 30.92 14.06
CA HIS A 41 -4.52 31.83 13.70
C HIS A 41 -4.38 32.34 12.27
N LEU A 42 -3.17 32.67 11.84
CA LEU A 42 -2.90 33.19 10.50
C LEU A 42 -3.23 32.16 9.40
N TYR A 43 -2.93 30.89 9.65
CA TYR A 43 -3.13 29.80 8.68
C TYR A 43 -4.28 28.86 9.05
N ALA A 44 -5.23 29.31 9.87
CA ALA A 44 -6.28 28.46 10.45
C ALA A 44 -7.07 27.66 9.41
N ASP A 45 -7.41 28.28 8.28
CA ASP A 45 -8.20 27.61 7.23
C ASP A 45 -7.38 26.57 6.46
N LEU A 46 -6.09 26.85 6.20
CA LEU A 46 -5.17 25.90 5.57
C LEU A 46 -4.93 24.70 6.49
N ILE A 47 -4.62 24.95 7.77
CA ILE A 47 -4.41 23.89 8.77
C ILE A 47 -5.67 23.04 8.90
N ARG A 48 -6.86 23.65 8.91
CA ARG A 48 -8.12 22.91 8.97
C ARG A 48 -8.29 21.99 7.76
N GLY A 49 -8.07 22.51 6.55
CA GLY A 49 -8.18 21.73 5.32
C GLY A 49 -7.19 20.56 5.27
N ASP A 50 -5.94 20.76 5.70
CA ASP A 50 -4.93 19.70 5.74
C ASP A 50 -5.33 18.57 6.71
N PHE A 51 -5.87 18.93 7.88
CA PHE A 51 -6.34 17.95 8.85
C PHE A 51 -7.61 17.21 8.38
N GLU A 52 -8.57 17.90 7.77
CA GLU A 52 -9.77 17.28 7.21
C GLU A 52 -9.41 16.30 6.06
N THR A 53 -8.47 16.69 5.21
CA THR A 53 -7.92 15.83 4.15
C THR A 53 -7.27 14.59 4.75
N TYR A 54 -6.36 14.77 5.72
CA TYR A 54 -5.70 13.65 6.41
C TYR A 54 -6.71 12.65 7.03
N ILE A 55 -7.76 13.16 7.69
CA ILE A 55 -8.78 12.30 8.31
C ILE A 55 -9.51 11.46 7.24
N THR A 56 -9.80 12.05 6.08
CA THR A 56 -10.43 11.34 4.96
C THR A 56 -9.48 10.28 4.39
N GLU A 57 -8.23 10.63 4.15
CA GLU A 57 -7.22 9.70 3.64
C GLU A 57 -6.95 8.53 4.61
N VAL A 58 -7.01 8.76 5.93
CA VAL A 58 -6.90 7.69 6.93
C VAL A 58 -8.05 6.68 6.82
N GLN A 59 -9.26 7.13 6.50
CA GLN A 59 -10.40 6.23 6.30
C GLN A 59 -10.19 5.35 5.07
N ASP A 60 -9.71 5.92 3.97
CA ASP A 60 -9.36 5.16 2.77
C ASP A 60 -8.22 4.16 3.02
N TYR A 61 -7.22 4.57 3.79
CA TYR A 61 -6.14 3.68 4.22
C TYR A 61 -6.67 2.49 5.03
N PHE A 62 -7.55 2.72 6.00
CA PHE A 62 -8.15 1.63 6.80
C PHE A 62 -9.00 0.69 5.96
N ARG A 63 -9.81 1.22 5.04
CA ARG A 63 -10.60 0.40 4.12
C ARG A 63 -9.71 -0.51 3.28
N CYS A 64 -8.62 0.03 2.72
CA CYS A 64 -7.62 -0.76 2.00
C CYS A 64 -7.03 -1.86 2.89
N MET A 65 -6.60 -1.52 4.12
CA MET A 65 -6.00 -2.49 5.05
C MET A 65 -6.95 -3.62 5.42
N ASP A 66 -8.23 -3.34 5.59
CA ASP A 66 -9.25 -4.35 5.89
C ASP A 66 -9.50 -5.29 4.71
N GLU A 67 -9.52 -4.77 3.47
CA GLU A 67 -9.60 -5.57 2.25
C GLU A 67 -8.41 -6.52 2.12
N GLU A 68 -7.18 -6.01 2.32
CA GLU A 68 -5.95 -6.81 2.29
C GLU A 68 -5.94 -7.90 3.37
N ARG A 69 -6.38 -7.55 4.58
CA ARG A 69 -6.52 -8.50 5.70
C ARG A 69 -7.52 -9.62 5.34
N SER A 70 -8.68 -9.26 4.81
CA SER A 70 -9.71 -10.23 4.42
C SER A 70 -9.19 -11.19 3.34
N ARG A 71 -8.55 -10.65 2.29
CA ARG A 71 -7.97 -11.46 1.21
C ARG A 71 -6.92 -12.44 1.75
N THR A 72 -5.96 -11.92 2.51
CA THR A 72 -4.85 -12.72 3.07
C THR A 72 -5.35 -13.79 4.03
N PHE A 73 -6.43 -13.51 4.77
CA PHE A 73 -7.03 -14.50 5.66
C PHE A 73 -7.60 -15.71 4.91
N VAL A 74 -8.27 -15.48 3.77
CA VAL A 74 -8.78 -16.56 2.92
C VAL A 74 -7.63 -17.40 2.36
N GLU A 75 -6.61 -16.74 1.80
CA GLU A 75 -5.43 -17.42 1.26
C GLU A 75 -4.71 -18.26 2.32
N ALA A 76 -4.50 -17.71 3.52
CA ALA A 76 -3.88 -18.42 4.63
C ALA A 76 -4.69 -19.66 5.07
N LYS A 77 -6.03 -19.56 5.02
CA LYS A 77 -6.91 -20.69 5.31
C LYS A 77 -6.74 -21.80 4.26
N GLU A 78 -6.82 -21.47 2.99
CA GLU A 78 -6.65 -22.42 1.88
C GLU A 78 -5.28 -23.10 1.94
N ALA A 79 -4.21 -22.32 2.14
CA ALA A 79 -2.85 -22.85 2.29
C ALA A 79 -2.72 -23.80 3.50
N SER A 80 -3.44 -23.52 4.59
CA SER A 80 -3.45 -24.39 5.78
C SER A 80 -4.19 -25.71 5.51
N GLU A 81 -5.31 -25.68 4.78
CA GLU A 81 -6.03 -26.88 4.36
C GLU A 81 -5.17 -27.75 3.42
N ASP A 82 -4.47 -27.12 2.49
CA ASP A 82 -3.53 -27.78 1.57
C ASP A 82 -2.40 -28.48 2.33
N TYR A 83 -1.82 -27.79 3.33
CA TYR A 83 -0.79 -28.35 4.18
C TYR A 83 -1.30 -29.50 5.06
N GLY A 84 -2.56 -29.44 5.52
CA GLY A 84 -3.21 -30.55 6.21
C GLY A 84 -3.29 -31.80 5.33
N ARG A 85 -3.81 -31.67 4.10
CA ARG A 85 -3.89 -32.79 3.15
C ARG A 85 -2.53 -33.39 2.80
N PHE A 86 -1.50 -32.54 2.73
CA PHE A 86 -0.12 -33.00 2.53
C PHE A 86 0.37 -33.86 3.70
N GLN A 87 0.10 -33.45 4.94
CA GLN A 87 0.47 -34.22 6.12
C GLN A 87 -0.26 -35.57 6.18
N ASP A 88 -1.57 -35.57 5.92
CA ASP A 88 -2.38 -36.80 5.90
C ASP A 88 -1.88 -37.81 4.86
N ALA A 89 -1.29 -37.34 3.76
CA ALA A 89 -0.73 -38.20 2.72
C ALA A 89 0.64 -38.81 3.07
N LEU A 90 1.32 -38.29 4.11
CA LEU A 90 2.61 -38.78 4.58
C LEU A 90 2.50 -39.78 5.74
N GLU A 91 1.33 -39.88 6.37
CA GLU A 91 1.03 -40.84 7.44
C GLU A 91 0.58 -42.20 6.88
#